data_AF-A0ABD5H4T3-F1
#
_entry.id   AF-A0ABD5H4T3-F1
#
_cell.length_a   1.000
_cell.length_b   1.000
_cell.length_c   1.000
_cell.angle_alpha   90.00
_cell.angle_beta   90.00
_cell.angle_gamma   90.00
#
_symmetry.space_group_name_H-M   'P 1'
#
loop_
_entity.id
_entity.type
_entity.pdbx_description
1 polymer ?
#
loop_
_entity_poly.entity_id
_entity_poly.type
_entity_poly.pdbx_seq_one_letter_code
_entity_poly.pdbx_strand_id
1 'polypeptide(L)'
;MTALNKQALRSKSRAASAGKWIKESGDGWEAICSSDDQANGNFIIAHFEGPDAEANREFVQVANPDTVLALLDELEAAEKRIAEQSEIVAAAEKLVRCKGRYHSELNYRALAKLFGVTMPDLPPLEHENVHYADAAEMEIAALRQRINELEARTVTVKLPELCVGVVQDGHAVMVPYAAGHWFNKTAILEMLAAAGIGVKGD
;
A
#
# COMPACT_ATOMS: atom_id res chain seq x y z
N MET A 1 2.40 35.09 18.90
CA MET A 1 1.34 35.55 17.99
C MET A 1 0.12 34.68 18.22
N THR A 2 -1.04 35.28 18.50
CA THR A 2 -2.32 34.54 18.59
C THR A 2 -2.73 34.10 17.19
N ALA A 3 -3.29 32.90 17.05
CA ALA A 3 -3.81 32.44 15.76
C ALA A 3 -4.88 33.43 15.24
N LEU A 4 -4.78 33.81 13.96
CA LEU A 4 -5.75 34.70 13.32
C LEU A 4 -7.12 34.01 13.28
N ASN A 5 -8.16 34.66 13.81
CA ASN A 5 -9.52 34.15 13.69
C ASN A 5 -10.08 34.45 12.29
N LYS A 6 -9.80 33.55 11.35
CA LYS A 6 -10.20 33.67 9.93
C LYS A 6 -11.72 33.79 9.75
N GLN A 7 -12.49 33.05 10.54
CA GLN A 7 -13.96 33.09 10.46
C GLN A 7 -14.51 34.44 10.91
N ALA A 8 -13.98 35.00 12.00
CA ALA A 8 -14.36 36.33 12.46
C ALA A 8 -13.99 37.40 11.43
N LEU A 9 -12.77 37.32 10.86
CA LEU A 9 -12.34 38.25 9.82
C LEU A 9 -13.23 38.17 8.58
N ARG A 10 -13.56 36.95 8.13
CA ARG A 10 -14.47 36.71 7.00
C ARG A 10 -15.85 37.31 7.23
N SER A 11 -16.42 37.09 8.40
CA SER A 11 -17.73 37.66 8.77
C SER A 11 -17.69 39.19 8.79
N LYS A 12 -16.61 39.79 9.30
CA LYS A 12 -16.45 41.26 9.30
C LYS A 12 -16.27 41.82 7.90
N SER A 13 -15.49 41.16 7.03
CA SER A 13 -15.35 41.57 5.63
C SER A 13 -16.68 41.51 4.87
N ARG A 14 -17.48 40.44 5.04
CA ARG A 14 -18.81 40.34 4.40
C ARG A 14 -19.82 41.37 4.91
N ALA A 15 -19.66 41.86 6.13
CA ALA A 15 -20.55 42.84 6.74
C ALA A 15 -20.16 44.29 6.43
N ALA A 16 -18.95 44.52 5.93
CA ALA A 16 -18.50 45.85 5.51
C ALA A 16 -19.24 46.32 4.26
N SER A 17 -19.21 47.63 4.00
CA SER A 17 -19.87 48.24 2.85
C SER A 17 -19.41 47.59 1.55
N ALA A 18 -20.40 47.15 0.75
CA ALA A 18 -20.20 46.55 -0.56
C ALA A 18 -19.67 47.56 -1.58
N GLY A 19 -19.20 47.07 -2.73
CA GLY A 19 -18.68 47.92 -3.81
C GLY A 19 -17.18 48.17 -3.69
N LYS A 20 -16.58 48.66 -4.79
CA LYS A 20 -15.15 48.95 -4.82
C LYS A 20 -14.89 50.18 -3.95
N TRP A 21 -13.93 50.06 -3.04
CA TRP A 21 -13.48 51.19 -2.25
C TRP A 21 -12.63 52.10 -3.14
N ILE A 22 -13.05 53.36 -3.29
CA ILE A 22 -12.41 54.34 -4.19
C ILE A 22 -12.02 55.60 -3.41
N LYS A 23 -11.06 56.36 -3.96
CA LYS A 23 -10.68 57.67 -3.43
C LYS A 23 -11.87 58.62 -3.56
N GLU A 24 -12.22 59.28 -2.46
CA GLU A 24 -13.11 60.44 -2.48
C GLU A 24 -12.30 61.71 -2.75
N SER A 25 -12.76 62.57 -3.65
CA SER A 25 -11.99 63.72 -4.14
C SER A 25 -12.39 65.02 -3.45
N GLY A 26 -11.43 65.67 -2.78
CA GLY A 26 -11.51 67.06 -2.31
C GLY A 26 -10.13 67.62 -1.93
N ASP A 27 -10.01 68.95 -1.89
CA ASP A 27 -8.74 69.61 -1.59
C ASP A 27 -8.40 69.50 -0.09
N GLY A 28 -7.24 68.88 0.20
CA GLY A 28 -6.62 68.89 1.54
C GLY A 28 -7.05 67.77 2.49
N TRP A 29 -7.75 66.73 2.02
CA TRP A 29 -8.10 65.57 2.85
C TRP A 29 -8.05 64.27 2.06
N GLU A 30 -7.78 63.16 2.77
CA GLU A 30 -7.71 61.84 2.18
C GLU A 30 -8.79 60.93 2.75
N ALA A 31 -9.58 60.33 1.87
CA ALA A 31 -10.70 59.49 2.27
C ALA A 31 -11.06 58.44 1.23
N ILE A 32 -11.80 57.45 1.71
CA ILE A 32 -12.36 56.37 0.91
C ILE A 32 -13.88 56.40 1.02
N CYS A 33 -14.55 56.25 -0.11
CA CYS A 33 -15.97 55.98 -0.21
C CYS A 33 -16.21 54.67 -0.97
N SER A 34 -17.45 54.20 -0.95
CA SER A 34 -17.88 53.11 -1.81
C SER A 34 -18.18 53.65 -3.21
N SER A 35 -17.75 52.93 -4.25
CA SER A 35 -18.19 53.19 -5.63
C SER A 35 -19.67 52.87 -5.87
N ASP A 36 -20.28 52.10 -4.97
CA ASP A 36 -21.73 51.93 -4.89
C ASP A 36 -22.25 52.95 -3.86
N ASP A 37 -22.76 54.06 -4.39
CA ASP A 37 -23.32 55.20 -3.66
C ASP A 37 -24.34 54.79 -2.58
N GLN A 38 -25.04 53.67 -2.76
CA GLN A 38 -26.02 53.18 -1.79
C GLN A 38 -25.43 52.26 -0.73
N ALA A 39 -24.26 51.66 -0.97
CA ALA A 39 -23.69 50.65 -0.08
C ALA A 39 -23.23 51.19 1.28
N ASN A 40 -22.93 52.49 1.38
CA ASN A 40 -22.68 53.17 2.66
C ASN A 40 -23.54 54.44 2.84
N GLY A 41 -24.64 54.55 2.08
CA GLY A 41 -25.50 55.74 2.12
C GLY A 41 -24.78 57.06 1.81
N ASN A 42 -23.85 57.05 0.85
CA ASN A 42 -22.97 58.18 0.50
C ASN A 42 -22.06 58.71 1.62
N PHE A 43 -21.87 57.98 2.71
CA PHE A 43 -20.92 58.37 3.76
C PHE A 43 -19.50 57.90 3.45
N ILE A 44 -18.53 58.69 3.93
CA ILE A 44 -17.11 58.31 3.96
C ILE A 44 -16.96 57.02 4.79
N ILE A 45 -16.24 56.04 4.25
CA ILE A 45 -15.91 54.78 4.91
C ILE A 45 -14.75 55.00 5.90
N ALA A 46 -13.72 55.72 5.45
CA ALA A 46 -12.55 56.04 6.26
C ALA A 46 -11.98 57.41 5.85
N HIS A 47 -11.61 58.20 6.84
CA HIS A 47 -10.89 59.46 6.69
C HIS A 47 -9.48 59.30 7.27
N PHE A 48 -8.49 59.85 6.58
CA PHE A 48 -7.08 59.72 6.91
C PHE A 48 -6.48 61.12 7.10
N GLU A 49 -5.74 61.28 8.20
CA GLU A 49 -5.10 62.53 8.59
C GLU A 49 -3.59 62.34 8.80
N GLY A 50 -2.85 63.43 8.73
CA GLY A 50 -1.40 63.46 8.98
C GLY A 50 -0.54 63.32 7.71
N PRO A 51 0.79 63.29 7.87
CA PRO A 51 1.73 63.32 6.74
C PRO A 51 1.64 62.09 5.84
N ASP A 52 1.21 60.94 6.38
CA ASP A 52 1.09 59.67 5.65
C ASP A 52 -0.36 59.38 5.18
N ALA A 53 -1.26 60.37 5.23
CA ALA A 53 -2.68 60.18 4.94
C ALA A 53 -2.92 59.57 3.55
N GLU A 54 -2.15 60.01 2.56
CA GLU A 54 -2.20 59.47 1.20
C GLU A 54 -1.80 57.99 1.16
N ALA A 55 -0.65 57.63 1.74
CA ALA A 55 -0.16 56.25 1.75
C ALA A 55 -1.11 55.31 2.51
N ASN A 56 -1.66 55.76 3.64
CA ASN A 56 -2.61 54.99 4.44
C ASN A 56 -3.94 54.77 3.71
N ARG A 57 -4.43 55.80 3.00
CA ARG A 57 -5.60 55.67 2.11
C ARG A 57 -5.35 54.61 1.04
N GLU A 58 -4.23 54.68 0.32
CA GLU A 58 -3.93 53.70 -0.73
C GLU A 58 -3.87 52.28 -0.20
N PHE A 59 -3.23 52.08 0.95
CA PHE A 59 -3.17 50.78 1.60
C PHE A 59 -4.57 50.25 1.92
N VAL A 60 -5.43 51.03 2.58
CA VAL A 60 -6.78 50.59 2.95
C VAL A 60 -7.67 50.39 1.72
N GLN A 61 -7.47 51.20 0.68
CA GLN A 61 -8.21 51.06 -0.58
C GLN A 61 -7.93 49.72 -1.26
N VAL A 62 -6.67 49.25 -1.21
CA VAL A 62 -6.27 47.93 -1.72
C VAL A 62 -6.66 46.83 -0.73
N ALA A 63 -6.48 47.03 0.57
CA ALA A 63 -6.84 46.07 1.63
C ALA A 63 -8.35 46.07 1.96
N ASN A 64 -9.18 46.27 0.96
CA ASN A 64 -10.63 46.31 1.08
C ASN A 64 -11.24 44.93 1.39
N PRO A 65 -12.53 44.85 1.76
CA PRO A 65 -13.18 43.60 2.13
C PRO A 65 -13.06 42.48 1.09
N ASP A 66 -13.18 42.80 -0.20
CA ASP A 66 -13.06 41.84 -1.30
C ASP A 66 -11.65 41.23 -1.36
N THR A 67 -10.63 42.07 -1.22
CA THR A 67 -9.23 41.62 -1.21
C THR A 67 -8.94 40.75 0.00
N VAL A 68 -9.47 41.11 1.17
CA VAL A 68 -9.35 40.27 2.38
C VAL A 68 -10.04 38.91 2.18
N LEU A 69 -11.22 38.89 1.56
CA LEU A 69 -11.93 37.64 1.27
C LEU A 69 -11.16 36.75 0.29
N ALA A 70 -10.60 37.35 -0.77
CA ALA A 70 -9.78 36.63 -1.76
C ALA A 70 -8.52 36.04 -1.12
N LEU A 71 -7.81 36.80 -0.29
CA LEU A 71 -6.64 36.30 0.45
C LEU A 71 -7.00 35.17 1.42
N LEU A 72 -8.16 35.24 2.07
CA LEU A 72 -8.66 34.16 2.92
C LEU A 72 -8.97 32.89 2.13
N ASP A 73 -9.57 33.03 0.95
CA ASP A 73 -9.86 31.89 0.06
C ASP A 73 -8.58 31.23 -0.46
N GLU A 74 -7.58 32.03 -0.87
CA GLU A 74 -6.27 31.52 -1.27
C GLU A 74 -5.54 30.81 -0.12
N LEU A 75 -5.61 31.37 1.09
CA LEU A 75 -5.00 30.78 2.29
C LEU A 75 -5.65 29.44 2.64
N GLU A 76 -6.98 29.36 2.66
CA GLU A 76 -7.72 28.11 2.92
C GLU A 76 -7.43 27.05 1.84
N ALA A 77 -7.34 27.45 0.58
CA ALA A 77 -6.95 26.54 -0.51
C ALA A 77 -5.50 26.05 -0.34
N ALA A 78 -4.57 26.92 0.05
CA ALA A 78 -3.18 26.55 0.29
C ALA A 78 -3.04 25.56 1.46
N GLU A 79 -3.73 25.82 2.58
CA GLU A 79 -3.78 24.91 3.74
C GLU A 79 -4.32 23.52 3.36
N LYS A 80 -5.40 23.47 2.55
CA LYS A 80 -5.95 22.21 2.05
C LYS A 80 -4.93 21.42 1.23
N ARG A 81 -4.22 22.06 0.29
CA ARG A 81 -3.17 21.40 -0.50
C ARG A 81 -2.04 20.88 0.38
N ILE A 82 -1.63 21.62 1.42
CA ILE A 82 -0.58 21.19 2.35
C ILE A 82 -1.02 19.94 3.11
N ALA A 83 -2.27 19.89 3.56
CA ALA A 83 -2.82 18.70 4.22
C ALA A 83 -2.83 17.49 3.28
N GLU A 84 -3.30 17.66 2.03
CA GLU A 84 -3.27 16.60 1.01
C GLU A 84 -1.85 16.10 0.71
N GLN A 85 -0.88 17.02 0.57
CA GLN A 85 0.52 16.66 0.36
C GLN A 85 1.10 15.91 1.57
N SER A 86 0.74 16.31 2.78
CA SER A 86 1.20 15.65 4.01
C SER A 86 0.70 14.20 4.09
N GLU A 87 -0.55 13.95 3.70
CA GLU A 87 -1.10 12.59 3.61
C GLU A 87 -0.39 11.75 2.53
N ILE A 88 -0.09 12.34 1.36
CA ILE A 88 0.67 11.67 0.30
C ILE A 88 2.08 11.31 0.79
N VAL A 89 2.77 12.23 1.48
CA VAL A 89 4.09 11.98 2.06
C VAL A 89 4.02 10.87 3.09
N ALA A 90 3.03 10.89 3.99
CA ALA A 90 2.86 9.84 5.00
C ALA A 90 2.56 8.47 4.37
N ALA A 91 1.76 8.42 3.29
CA ALA A 91 1.50 7.20 2.54
C ALA A 91 2.75 6.70 1.80
N ALA A 92 3.51 7.61 1.16
CA ALA A 92 4.77 7.29 0.51
C ALA A 92 5.81 6.76 1.50
N GLU A 93 5.92 7.35 2.69
CA GLU A 93 6.79 6.84 3.76
C GLU A 93 6.42 5.42 4.18
N LYS A 94 5.13 5.11 4.35
CA LYS A 94 4.68 3.75 4.67
C LYS A 94 5.02 2.78 3.54
N LEU A 95 4.83 3.17 2.28
CA LEU A 95 5.19 2.34 1.12
C LEU A 95 6.70 2.07 1.01
N VAL A 96 7.54 3.05 1.36
CA VAL A 96 9.00 2.83 1.41
C VAL A 96 9.39 1.96 2.60
N ARG A 97 8.66 2.01 3.73
CA ARG A 97 8.97 1.19 4.91
C ARG A 97 8.40 -0.24 4.86
N CYS A 98 7.44 -0.54 3.98
CA CYS A 98 6.80 -1.85 3.92
C CYS A 98 7.50 -2.82 2.95
N LYS A 99 8.06 -3.90 3.53
CA LYS A 99 8.76 -5.07 2.96
C LYS A 99 10.26 -4.85 2.74
N GLY A 100 11.04 -5.90 3.05
CA GLY A 100 12.51 -5.90 3.24
C GLY A 100 13.32 -5.15 2.17
N ARG A 101 14.61 -4.88 2.45
CA ARG A 101 15.51 -3.94 1.75
C ARG A 101 15.35 -3.88 0.22
N TYR A 102 15.04 -5.00 -0.41
CA TYR A 102 14.74 -5.09 -1.84
C TYR A 102 13.53 -4.25 -2.31
N HIS A 103 12.36 -4.34 -1.65
CA HIS A 103 11.15 -3.64 -2.10
C HIS A 103 11.18 -2.15 -1.76
N SER A 104 11.74 -1.79 -0.60
CA SER A 104 11.93 -0.40 -0.20
C SER A 104 12.85 0.35 -1.15
N GLU A 105 13.97 -0.28 -1.56
CA GLU A 105 14.92 0.33 -2.49
C GLU A 105 14.35 0.44 -3.92
N LEU A 106 13.61 -0.57 -4.40
CA LEU A 106 12.91 -0.51 -5.70
C LEU A 106 11.88 0.62 -5.72
N ASN A 107 11.09 0.75 -4.65
CA ASN A 107 10.12 1.85 -4.49
C ASN A 107 10.81 3.21 -4.45
N TYR A 108 11.93 3.32 -3.73
CA TYR A 108 12.69 4.56 -3.63
C TYR A 108 13.31 4.96 -4.98
N ARG A 109 13.85 4.01 -5.75
CA ARG A 109 14.34 4.25 -7.12
C ARG A 109 13.22 4.70 -8.06
N ALA A 110 12.03 4.08 -7.97
CA ALA A 110 10.87 4.46 -8.77
C ALA A 110 10.39 5.89 -8.44
N LEU A 111 10.35 6.24 -7.15
CA LEU A 111 10.01 7.59 -6.68
C LEU A 111 11.06 8.62 -7.13
N ALA A 112 12.34 8.34 -6.93
CA ALA A 112 13.42 9.25 -7.34
C ALA A 112 13.39 9.53 -8.84
N LYS A 113 13.10 8.51 -9.67
CA LYS A 113 12.88 8.69 -11.11
C LYS A 113 11.66 9.56 -11.42
N LEU A 114 10.53 9.35 -10.73
CA LEU A 114 9.31 10.13 -10.93
C LEU A 114 9.51 11.62 -10.59
N PHE A 115 10.26 11.91 -9.52
CA PHE A 115 10.51 13.27 -9.06
C PHE A 115 11.79 13.90 -9.65
N GLY A 116 12.53 13.18 -10.49
CA GLY A 116 13.77 13.67 -11.10
C GLY A 116 14.90 13.93 -10.09
N VAL A 117 14.88 13.24 -8.94
CA VAL A 117 15.88 13.41 -7.87
C VAL A 117 17.02 12.43 -8.07
N THR A 118 18.26 12.91 -7.95
CA THR A 118 19.46 12.06 -8.05
C THR A 118 19.60 11.19 -6.81
N MET A 119 19.65 9.88 -7.03
CA MET A 119 19.88 8.87 -5.99
C MET A 119 21.34 8.85 -5.54
N PRO A 120 21.65 8.71 -4.23
CA PRO A 120 22.96 8.26 -3.80
C PRO A 120 23.27 6.89 -4.41
N ASP A 121 24.53 6.65 -4.80
CA ASP A 121 24.96 5.34 -5.28
C ASP A 121 24.87 4.34 -4.12
N LEU A 122 23.89 3.45 -4.18
CA LEU A 122 23.68 2.41 -3.18
C LEU A 122 24.45 1.16 -3.57
N PRO A 123 25.14 0.50 -2.62
CA PRO A 123 25.82 -0.76 -2.89
C PRO A 123 24.81 -1.80 -3.46
N PRO A 124 25.27 -2.73 -4.31
CA PRO A 124 24.39 -3.71 -4.95
C PRO A 124 23.52 -4.44 -3.92
N LEU A 125 22.26 -4.69 -4.32
CA LEU A 125 21.29 -5.42 -3.51
C LEU A 125 21.76 -6.86 -3.26
N GLU A 126 22.43 -7.10 -2.14
CA GLU A 126 22.45 -8.44 -1.55
C GLU A 126 21.01 -8.79 -1.23
N HIS A 127 20.51 -9.87 -1.82
CA HIS A 127 19.15 -10.33 -1.60
C HIS A 127 19.01 -10.73 -0.12
N GLU A 128 18.51 -9.82 0.73
CA GLU A 128 18.28 -10.07 2.16
C GLU A 128 17.19 -11.15 2.39
N ASN A 129 16.51 -11.57 1.32
CA ASN A 129 15.60 -12.72 1.32
C ASN A 129 16.29 -14.09 1.07
N VAL A 130 17.63 -14.16 0.92
CA VAL A 130 18.32 -15.45 0.75
C VAL A 130 18.34 -16.27 2.05
N HIS A 131 18.12 -15.67 3.21
CA HIS A 131 18.10 -16.45 4.46
C HIS A 131 16.89 -17.41 4.60
N TYR A 132 15.82 -17.21 3.83
CA TYR A 132 14.78 -18.23 3.69
C TYR A 132 14.95 -19.10 2.44
N ALA A 133 15.69 -18.63 1.42
CA ALA A 133 16.01 -19.46 0.26
C ALA A 133 16.91 -20.62 0.68
N ASP A 134 17.98 -20.38 1.45
CA ASP A 134 18.88 -21.45 1.88
C ASP A 134 18.17 -22.48 2.78
N ALA A 135 17.35 -22.02 3.73
CA ALA A 135 16.59 -22.90 4.62
C ALA A 135 15.52 -23.70 3.87
N ALA A 136 14.76 -23.05 2.97
CA ALA A 136 13.75 -23.72 2.16
C ALA A 136 14.38 -24.64 1.11
N GLU A 137 15.52 -24.29 0.53
CA GLU A 137 16.25 -25.13 -0.42
C GLU A 137 16.82 -26.37 0.27
N MET A 138 17.36 -26.22 1.48
CA MET A 138 17.75 -27.36 2.32
C MET A 138 16.56 -28.26 2.65
N GLU A 139 15.41 -27.68 3.00
CA GLU A 139 14.19 -28.43 3.30
C GLU A 139 13.64 -29.14 2.05
N ILE A 140 13.65 -28.48 0.89
CA ILE A 140 13.28 -29.07 -0.39
C ILE A 140 14.24 -30.21 -0.77
N ALA A 141 15.55 -30.04 -0.56
CA ALA A 141 16.54 -31.08 -0.82
C ALA A 141 16.33 -32.30 0.09
N ALA A 142 16.11 -32.07 1.39
CA ALA A 142 15.83 -33.12 2.36
C ALA A 142 14.52 -33.87 2.03
N LEU A 143 13.46 -33.14 1.66
CA LEU A 143 12.18 -33.73 1.25
C LEU A 143 12.32 -34.55 -0.04
N ARG A 144 13.07 -34.05 -1.04
CA ARG A 144 13.36 -34.80 -2.28
C ARG A 144 14.14 -36.08 -2.00
N GLN A 145 15.14 -36.03 -1.12
CA GLN A 145 15.87 -37.22 -0.69
C GLN A 145 14.92 -38.22 0.00
N ARG A 146 14.05 -37.74 0.89
CA ARG A 146 13.10 -38.61 1.59
C ARG A 146 12.08 -39.25 0.64
N ILE A 147 11.61 -38.53 -0.38
CA ILE A 147 10.75 -39.09 -1.43
C ILE A 147 11.48 -40.19 -2.17
N ASN A 148 12.71 -39.96 -2.63
CA ASN A 148 13.50 -40.99 -3.31
C ASN A 148 13.76 -42.23 -2.44
N GLU A 149 14.06 -42.05 -1.14
CA GLU A 149 14.22 -43.16 -0.20
C GLU A 149 12.92 -43.98 -0.05
N LEU A 150 11.77 -43.30 0.00
CA LEU A 150 10.46 -43.94 0.11
C LEU A 150 10.06 -44.64 -1.20
N GLU A 151 10.35 -44.03 -2.35
CA GLU A 151 10.08 -44.61 -3.68
C GLU A 151 11.00 -45.80 -3.99
N ALA A 152 12.24 -45.80 -3.52
CA ALA A 152 13.16 -46.92 -3.65
C ALA A 152 12.84 -48.07 -2.67
N ARG A 153 12.00 -47.84 -1.66
CA ARG A 153 11.68 -48.86 -0.66
C ARG A 153 10.71 -49.90 -1.24
N THR A 154 11.22 -51.09 -1.50
CA THR A 154 10.39 -52.25 -1.81
C THR A 154 9.62 -52.71 -0.58
N VAL A 155 8.28 -52.68 -0.66
CA VAL A 155 7.40 -53.27 0.36
C VAL A 155 7.41 -54.78 0.17
N THR A 156 7.79 -55.55 1.19
CA THR A 156 7.80 -57.02 1.10
C THR A 156 6.79 -57.65 2.05
N VAL A 157 6.08 -58.68 1.59
CA VAL A 157 5.18 -59.50 2.44
C VAL A 157 5.74 -60.92 2.61
N LYS A 158 5.44 -61.54 3.76
CA LYS A 158 5.67 -62.97 3.99
C LYS A 158 4.39 -63.72 3.66
N LEU A 159 4.46 -64.63 2.70
CA LEU A 159 3.32 -65.50 2.39
C LEU A 159 3.16 -66.54 3.52
N PRO A 160 1.91 -66.89 3.89
CA PRO A 160 1.64 -67.99 4.80
C PRO A 160 2.13 -69.32 4.24
N GLU A 161 2.31 -70.32 5.11
CA GLU A 161 2.65 -71.66 4.67
C GLU A 161 1.61 -72.20 3.70
N LEU A 162 2.15 -72.70 2.61
CA LEU A 162 1.47 -73.04 1.39
C LEU A 162 1.09 -74.52 1.47
N CYS A 163 -0.20 -74.83 1.67
CA CYS A 163 -0.65 -76.22 1.79
C CYS A 163 -0.76 -76.88 0.41
N VAL A 164 -0.25 -78.12 0.27
CA VAL A 164 -0.27 -78.88 -0.99
C VAL A 164 -1.57 -79.70 -1.08
N GLY A 165 -2.44 -79.32 -2.02
CA GLY A 165 -3.58 -80.15 -2.42
C GLY A 165 -3.18 -81.08 -3.55
N VAL A 166 -3.33 -82.39 -3.36
CA VAL A 166 -3.02 -83.38 -4.39
C VAL A 166 -4.23 -83.54 -5.31
N VAL A 167 -4.28 -82.78 -6.41
CA VAL A 167 -5.16 -83.09 -7.54
C VAL A 167 -4.37 -82.94 -8.84
N GLN A 168 -4.53 -83.91 -9.72
CA GLN A 168 -3.68 -84.27 -10.87
C GLN A 168 -3.18 -83.10 -11.74
N ASP A 169 -1.86 -83.13 -12.01
CA ASP A 169 -1.13 -82.43 -13.07
C ASP A 169 -1.17 -80.89 -13.14
N GLY A 170 -1.51 -80.19 -12.05
CA GLY A 170 -1.34 -78.74 -11.94
C GLY A 170 -0.92 -78.31 -10.53
N HIS A 171 0.24 -77.67 -10.39
CA HIS A 171 0.76 -77.17 -9.11
C HIS A 171 -0.15 -76.07 -8.53
N ALA A 172 -1.13 -76.43 -7.69
CA ALA A 172 -1.94 -75.49 -6.94
C ALA A 172 -1.50 -75.46 -5.47
N VAL A 173 -1.41 -74.26 -4.90
CA VAL A 173 -0.89 -74.04 -3.56
C VAL A 173 -1.90 -73.25 -2.75
N MET A 174 -2.30 -73.76 -1.57
CA MET A 174 -3.49 -73.30 -0.83
C MET A 174 -3.16 -72.26 0.25
N VAL A 175 -3.97 -71.20 0.32
CA VAL A 175 -4.07 -70.29 1.47
C VAL A 175 -5.49 -70.45 2.07
N PRO A 176 -5.65 -70.83 3.35
CA PRO A 176 -6.97 -71.02 3.94
C PRO A 176 -7.66 -69.66 4.16
N TYR A 177 -8.71 -69.37 3.38
CA TYR A 177 -9.60 -68.22 3.60
C TYR A 177 -11.04 -68.72 3.76
N ALA A 178 -11.80 -68.10 4.67
CA ALA A 178 -13.14 -68.57 5.08
C ALA A 178 -14.23 -68.50 3.99
N ALA A 179 -13.91 -68.09 2.75
CA ALA A 179 -14.88 -67.80 1.69
C ALA A 179 -14.68 -68.59 0.38
N GLY A 180 -13.86 -69.65 0.36
CA GLY A 180 -13.90 -70.65 -0.73
C GLY A 180 -13.37 -70.25 -2.11
N HIS A 181 -12.60 -69.17 -2.23
CA HIS A 181 -11.91 -68.80 -3.46
C HIS A 181 -10.46 -69.31 -3.48
N TRP A 182 -10.05 -69.92 -4.60
CA TRP A 182 -8.74 -70.56 -4.78
C TRP A 182 -7.87 -69.74 -5.72
N PHE A 183 -6.65 -69.38 -5.29
CA PHE A 183 -5.64 -68.75 -6.16
C PHE A 183 -4.39 -69.64 -6.19
N ASN A 184 -3.84 -69.89 -7.37
CA ASN A 184 -2.56 -70.59 -7.49
C ASN A 184 -1.40 -69.64 -7.12
N LYS A 185 -0.21 -70.20 -6.83
CA LYS A 185 0.98 -69.42 -6.42
C LYS A 185 1.33 -68.34 -7.44
N THR A 186 1.25 -68.66 -8.74
CA THR A 186 1.56 -67.73 -9.82
C THR A 186 0.64 -66.51 -9.81
N ALA A 187 -0.67 -66.71 -9.67
CA ALA A 187 -1.65 -65.63 -9.61
C ALA A 187 -1.43 -64.71 -8.40
N ILE A 188 -1.05 -65.28 -7.24
CA ILE A 188 -0.72 -64.50 -6.05
C ILE A 188 0.53 -63.65 -6.28
N LEU A 189 1.57 -64.21 -6.91
CA LEU A 189 2.79 -63.48 -7.24
C LEU A 189 2.55 -62.37 -8.27
N GLU A 190 1.73 -62.62 -9.29
CA GLU A 190 1.36 -61.62 -10.29
C GLU A 190 0.54 -60.48 -9.68
N MET A 191 -0.41 -60.77 -8.78
CA MET A 191 -1.18 -59.74 -8.08
C MET A 191 -0.30 -58.88 -7.17
N LEU A 192 0.66 -59.50 -6.45
CA LEU A 192 1.61 -58.77 -5.61
C LEU A 192 2.56 -57.90 -6.45
N ALA A 193 3.06 -58.43 -7.57
CA ALA A 193 3.90 -57.69 -8.51
C ALA A 193 3.14 -56.51 -9.15
N ALA A 194 1.89 -56.71 -9.57
CA ALA A 194 1.02 -55.65 -10.11
C ALA A 194 0.73 -54.54 -9.08
N ALA A 195 0.72 -54.89 -7.78
CA ALA A 195 0.60 -53.94 -6.68
C ALA A 195 1.95 -53.33 -6.24
N GLY A 196 3.06 -53.69 -6.89
CA GLY A 196 4.41 -53.20 -6.53
C GLY A 196 4.97 -53.78 -5.23
N ILE A 197 4.46 -54.93 -4.77
CA ILE A 197 4.84 -55.58 -3.51
C ILE A 197 5.75 -56.78 -3.81
N GLY A 198 6.95 -56.78 -3.22
CA GLY A 198 7.87 -57.92 -3.25
C GLY A 198 7.49 -59.04 -2.27
N VAL A 199 8.04 -60.24 -2.45
CA VAL A 199 7.88 -61.36 -1.52
C VAL A 199 9.23 -61.64 -0.84
N LYS A 200 9.23 -61.83 0.48
CA LYS A 200 10.47 -62.03 1.24
C LYS A 200 10.91 -63.50 1.18
N GLY A 201 12.06 -63.78 0.57
CA GLY A 201 12.72 -65.09 0.61
C GLY A 201 12.68 -65.93 -0.68
N ASP A 202 12.38 -65.33 -1.82
CA ASP A 202 12.78 -65.86 -3.14
C ASP A 202 14.21 -65.42 -3.49
#